data_AF-A0A2T5JAP7-F1
#
_entry.id   AF-A0A2T5JAP7-F1
#
_cell.length_a   1.000
_cell.length_b   1.000
_cell.length_c   1.000
_cell.angle_alpha   90.00
_cell.angle_beta   90.00
_cell.angle_gamma   90.00
#
_symmetry.space_group_name_H-M   'P 1'
#
loop_
_entity.id
_entity.type
_entity.pdbx_description
1 polymer ?
#
loop_
_entity_poly.entity_id
_entity_poly.type
_entity_poly.pdbx_seq_one_letter_code
_entity_poly.pdbx_strand_id
1 'polypeptide(L)'
;MHSPRNNLGKQPLPDVKTAVTVAEAYLFKIYGKERIEGERPYLVFKYKGYWFVTGSLTSGAKGGVFDMILNPKDGKVITCTHGK
;
A
#
# COMPACT_ATOMS: atom_id res chain seq x y z
N MET A 1 -42.87 3.53 -1.65
CA MET A 1 -41.77 4.51 -1.56
C MET A 1 -40.46 3.72 -1.56
N HIS A 2 -39.84 3.53 -2.73
CA HIS A 2 -38.53 2.88 -2.81
C HIS A 2 -37.47 3.99 -2.74
N SER A 3 -36.82 4.13 -1.58
CA SER A 3 -35.61 4.96 -1.47
C SER A 3 -34.55 4.40 -2.41
N PRO A 4 -33.94 5.21 -3.30
CA PRO A 4 -32.79 4.76 -4.05
C PRO A 4 -31.66 4.51 -3.04
N ARG A 5 -31.29 3.23 -2.85
CA ARG A 5 -30.04 2.87 -2.19
C ARG A 5 -28.92 3.45 -3.06
N ASN A 6 -28.41 4.61 -2.64
CA ASN A 6 -27.24 5.22 -3.23
C ASN A 6 -26.03 4.34 -2.90
N ASN A 7 -25.83 3.27 -3.68
CA ASN A 7 -24.65 2.44 -3.63
C ASN A 7 -23.46 3.26 -4.16
N LEU A 8 -22.94 4.15 -3.32
CA LEU A 8 -21.57 4.64 -3.46
C LEU A 8 -20.65 3.47 -3.12
N GLY A 9 -20.59 2.45 -3.99
CA GLY A 9 -19.64 1.34 -3.94
C GLY A 9 -18.20 1.81 -4.22
N LYS A 10 -17.78 2.94 -3.65
CA LYS A 10 -16.43 3.46 -3.75
C LYS A 10 -15.55 2.65 -2.82
N GLN A 11 -14.75 1.77 -3.41
CA GLN A 11 -13.62 1.15 -2.71
C GLN A 11 -12.72 2.28 -2.19
N PRO A 12 -12.41 2.35 -0.89
CA PRO A 12 -11.54 3.37 -0.30
C PRO A 12 -10.17 3.52 -0.98
N LEU A 13 -9.62 2.46 -1.57
CA LEU A 13 -8.38 2.51 -2.36
C LEU A 13 -8.69 2.16 -3.83
N PRO A 14 -9.24 3.10 -4.62
CA PRO A 14 -9.67 2.81 -5.99
C PRO A 14 -8.48 2.62 -6.94
N ASP A 15 -7.38 3.33 -6.71
CA ASP A 15 -6.22 3.43 -7.60
C ASP A 15 -4.88 3.28 -6.87
N VAL A 16 -3.81 3.17 -7.67
CA VAL A 16 -2.42 3.00 -7.22
C VAL A 16 -1.99 4.14 -6.29
N LYS A 17 -2.32 5.40 -6.64
CA LYS A 17 -1.89 6.58 -5.88
C LYS A 17 -2.47 6.56 -4.47
N THR A 18 -3.74 6.17 -4.35
CA THR A 18 -4.41 6.05 -3.06
C THR A 18 -3.82 4.90 -2.23
N ALA A 19 -3.55 3.75 -2.84
CA ALA A 19 -2.90 2.63 -2.16
C ALA A 19 -1.50 2.99 -1.63
N VAL A 20 -0.69 3.68 -2.44
CA VAL A 20 0.63 4.18 -2.04
C VAL A 20 0.51 5.17 -0.89
N THR A 21 -0.42 6.12 -0.96
CA THR A 21 -0.61 7.13 0.10
C THR A 21 -0.93 6.48 1.45
N VAL A 22 -1.79 5.47 1.45
CA VAL A 22 -2.13 4.71 2.67
C VAL A 22 -0.94 3.89 3.18
N ALA A 23 -0.20 3.23 2.28
CA ALA A 23 0.99 2.47 2.64
C ALA A 23 2.06 3.37 3.29
N GLU A 24 2.37 4.52 2.68
CA GLU A 24 3.33 5.48 3.22
C GLU A 24 2.92 6.02 4.57
N ALA A 25 1.65 6.40 4.75
CA ALA A 25 1.16 6.89 6.04
C ALA A 25 1.34 5.87 7.18
N TYR A 26 1.24 4.58 6.89
CA TYR A 26 1.49 3.51 7.85
C TYR A 26 3.00 3.26 8.05
N LEU A 27 3.75 3.09 6.95
CA LEU A 27 5.18 2.76 6.97
C LEU A 27 6.04 3.90 7.55
N PHE A 28 5.70 5.16 7.30
CA PHE A 28 6.39 6.31 7.87
C PHE A 28 6.35 6.31 9.40
N LYS A 29 5.24 5.82 10.00
CA LYS A 29 5.11 5.71 11.45
C LYS A 29 5.97 4.59 12.05
N ILE A 30 6.27 3.55 11.28
CA ILE A 30 7.01 2.37 11.77
C ILE A 30 8.51 2.50 11.48
N TYR A 31 8.86 2.91 10.27
CA TYR A 31 10.22 2.84 9.74
C TYR A 31 10.85 4.21 9.48
N GLY A 32 10.07 5.28 9.63
CA GLY A 32 10.50 6.65 9.32
C GLY A 32 10.33 7.00 7.84
N LYS A 33 10.11 8.29 7.58
CA LYS A 33 9.85 8.81 6.23
C LYS A 33 11.02 8.59 5.28
N GLU A 34 12.22 9.01 5.69
CA GLU A 34 13.42 8.98 4.84
C GLU A 34 13.72 7.56 4.33
N ARG A 35 13.62 6.55 5.20
CA ARG A 35 13.84 5.15 4.84
C ARG A 35 12.88 4.68 3.75
N ILE A 36 11.59 4.91 3.95
CA ILE A 36 10.54 4.45 3.03
C ILE A 36 10.60 5.20 1.71
N GLU A 37 10.85 6.51 1.73
CA GLU A 37 11.05 7.28 0.49
C GLU A 37 12.29 6.82 -0.29
N GLY A 38 13.33 6.34 0.40
CA GLY A 38 14.53 5.75 -0.19
C GLY A 38 14.29 4.41 -0.92
N GLU A 39 13.18 3.73 -0.65
CA GLU A 39 12.77 2.50 -1.34
C GLU A 39 11.91 2.77 -2.58
N ARG A 40 11.75 4.03 -3.00
CA ARG A 40 11.09 4.38 -4.26
C ARG A 40 12.00 4.07 -5.47
N PRO A 41 11.44 3.78 -6.67
CA PRO A 41 10.01 3.65 -6.96
C PRO A 41 9.43 2.35 -6.42
N TYR A 42 8.18 2.36 -5.95
CA TYR A 42 7.52 1.14 -5.47
C TYR A 42 6.98 0.30 -6.62
N LEU A 43 7.06 -1.01 -6.48
CA LEU A 43 6.29 -1.95 -7.30
C LEU A 43 4.87 -2.04 -6.72
N VAL A 44 3.86 -1.65 -7.52
CA VAL A 44 2.46 -1.64 -7.08
C VAL A 44 1.57 -2.35 -8.08
N PHE A 45 0.81 -3.34 -7.61
CA PHE A 45 -0.12 -4.09 -8.45
C PHE A 45 -1.32 -4.61 -7.66
N LYS A 46 -2.42 -4.89 -8.37
CA LYS A 46 -3.55 -5.63 -7.82
C LYS A 46 -3.39 -7.11 -8.12
N TYR A 47 -3.55 -7.94 -7.10
CA TYR A 47 -3.64 -9.39 -7.27
C TYR A 47 -4.70 -9.97 -6.35
N LYS A 48 -5.56 -10.84 -6.89
CA LYS A 48 -6.69 -11.46 -6.16
C LYS A 48 -7.57 -10.47 -5.37
N GLY A 49 -7.72 -9.25 -5.88
CA GLY A 49 -8.55 -8.22 -5.24
C GLY A 49 -7.88 -7.47 -4.08
N TYR A 50 -6.57 -7.65 -3.86
CA TYR A 50 -5.78 -6.90 -2.89
C TYR A 50 -4.74 -6.04 -3.58
N TRP A 51 -4.34 -4.96 -2.92
CA TRP A 51 -3.21 -4.14 -3.33
C TRP A 51 -1.92 -4.68 -2.73
N PHE A 52 -0.90 -4.81 -3.56
CA PHE A 52 0.46 -5.14 -3.16
C PHE A 52 1.32 -3.89 -3.41
N VAL A 53 2.05 -3.46 -2.40
CA VAL A 53 2.98 -2.33 -2.45
C VAL A 53 4.31 -2.84 -1.89
N THR A 54 5.33 -2.87 -2.74
CA THR A 54 6.67 -3.36 -2.38
C THR A 54 7.71 -2.28 -2.69
N GLY A 55 8.63 -2.07 -1.76
CA GLY A 55 9.79 -1.20 -1.96
C GLY A 55 10.74 -1.74 -3.03
N SER A 56 11.63 -0.89 -3.53
CA SER A 56 12.69 -1.30 -4.47
C SER A 56 14.05 -1.06 -3.85
N LEU A 57 14.95 -2.03 -4.01
CA LEU A 57 16.36 -1.85 -3.69
C LEU A 57 17.06 -1.20 -4.88
N THR A 58 17.78 -0.11 -4.61
CA THR A 58 18.75 0.42 -5.57
C THR A 58 19.97 -0.50 -5.64
N SER A 59 20.59 -0.60 -6.82
CA SER A 59 21.77 -1.44 -7.02
C SER A 59 22.88 -1.05 -6.04
N GLY A 60 23.33 -2.00 -5.22
CA GLY A 60 24.35 -1.78 -4.19
C GLY A 60 23.83 -1.55 -2.76
N ALA A 61 22.51 -1.45 -2.57
CA ALA A 61 21.91 -1.41 -1.23
C ALA A 61 22.05 -2.78 -0.52
N LYS A 62 22.38 -2.75 0.77
CA LYS A 62 22.43 -3.95 1.63
C LYS A 62 21.19 -4.00 2.52
N GLY A 63 20.49 -5.13 2.53
CA GLY A 63 19.28 -5.37 3.32
C GLY A 63 18.08 -5.70 2.41
N GLY A 64 16.89 -5.81 3.01
CA GLY A 64 15.63 -5.96 2.28
C GLY A 64 14.81 -4.67 2.18
N VAL A 65 13.66 -4.78 1.51
CA VAL A 65 12.63 -3.73 1.36
C VAL A 65 11.36 -4.12 2.12
N PHE A 66 10.43 -3.19 2.26
CA PHE A 66 9.10 -3.52 2.74
C PHE A 66 8.27 -4.26 1.68
N ASP A 67 7.41 -5.15 2.14
CA ASP A 67 6.28 -5.71 1.40
C ASP A 67 5.00 -5.46 2.19
N MET A 68 4.00 -4.87 1.55
CA MET A 68 2.72 -4.54 2.17
C MET A 68 1.55 -5.00 1.31
N ILE A 69 0.54 -5.59 1.97
CA ILE A 69 -0.73 -5.99 1.36
C ILE A 69 -1.86 -5.17 2.00
N LEU A 70 -2.67 -4.50 1.17
CA LEU A 70 -3.81 -3.69 1.60
C LEU A 70 -5.12 -4.24 1.04
N ASN A 71 -6.17 -4.22 1.87
CA ASN A 71 -7.53 -4.47 1.41
C ASN A 71 -8.13 -3.19 0.81
N PRO A 72 -8.52 -3.19 -0.48
CA PRO A 72 -9.02 -1.98 -1.12
C PRO A 72 -10.38 -1.52 -0.60
N LYS A 73 -11.13 -2.38 0.09
CA LYS A 73 -12.50 -2.12 0.57
C LYS A 73 -12.57 -1.36 1.89
N ASP A 74 -11.54 -1.48 2.72
CA ASP A 74 -11.51 -0.84 4.06
C ASP A 74 -10.15 -0.22 4.40
N GLY A 75 -9.15 -0.32 3.52
CA GLY A 75 -7.82 0.25 3.72
C GLY A 75 -7.00 -0.45 4.80
N LYS A 76 -7.45 -1.61 5.30
CA LYS A 76 -6.70 -2.36 6.32
C LYS A 76 -5.43 -2.95 5.74
N VAL A 77 -4.36 -2.85 6.52
CA VAL A 77 -3.13 -3.62 6.31
C VAL A 77 -3.44 -5.08 6.63
N ILE A 78 -3.32 -5.94 5.63
CA ILE A 78 -3.47 -7.39 5.79
C ILE A 78 -2.15 -7.98 6.29
N THR A 79 -1.05 -7.56 5.66
CA THR A 79 0.31 -7.98 6.01
C THR A 79 1.28 -6.83 5.75
N CYS A 80 2.28 -6.70 6.61
CA CYS A 80 3.44 -5.84 6.39
C CYS A 80 4.68 -6.58 6.86
N THR A 81 5.63 -6.84 5.97
CA THR A 81 6.93 -7.44 6.27
C THR A 81 8.04 -6.54 5.78
N HIS A 82 9.23 -6.68 6.36
CA HIS A 82 10.44 -6.00 5.90
C HIS A 82 11.53 -7.04 5.75
N GLY A 83 12.07 -7.20 4.54
CA GLY A 83 13.18 -8.13 4.29
C GLY A 83 14.38 -7.75 5.16
N LYS A 84 15.08 -8.75 5.71
CA LYS A 84 16.32 -8.55 6.47
C LYS A 84 17.48 -8.22 5.54
#